data_AF-A0A523JIG6-F1
#
_entry.id   AF-A0A523JIG6-F1
#
_cell.length_a   1.000
_cell.length_b   1.000
_cell.length_c   1.000
_cell.angle_alpha   90.00
_cell.angle_beta   90.00
_cell.angle_gamma   90.00
#
_symmetry.space_group_name_H-M   'P 1'
#
loop_
_entity.id
_entity.type
_entity.pdbx_description
1 polymer ?
#
loop_
_entity_poly.entity_id
_entity_poly.type
_entity_poly.pdbx_seq_one_letter_code
_entity_poly.pdbx_strand_id
1 'polypeptide(L)' 'MNEKVLKLNTHDPNDEQLLEEVLEGLKKKQKELPCELFYDKKGSELFDEISKLPEYYPTQTEIGIIKTNIEDISSHI' A
#
# COMPACT_ATOMS: atom_id res chain seq x y z
N MET A 1 18.48 5.35 -14.82
CA MET A 1 17.05 5.28 -14.41
C MET A 1 16.75 3.83 -14.14
N ASN A 2 16.70 3.43 -12.87
CA ASN A 2 16.62 2.01 -12.47
C ASN A 2 15.19 1.51 -12.63
N GLU A 3 14.96 0.63 -13.60
CA GLU A 3 13.71 -0.11 -13.85
C GLU A 3 13.27 -1.04 -12.70
N LYS A 4 13.94 -0.98 -11.54
CA LYS A 4 13.78 -1.94 -10.44
C LYS A 4 12.76 -1.53 -9.37
N VAL A 5 12.10 -0.38 -9.51
CA VAL A 5 11.26 0.23 -8.44
C VAL A 5 9.76 -0.09 -8.56
N LEU A 6 9.27 -0.71 -9.64
CA LEU A 6 7.87 -1.13 -9.75
C LEU A 6 7.74 -2.65 -9.91
N LYS A 7 8.19 -3.42 -8.92
CA LYS A 7 7.43 -4.63 -8.57
C LYS A 7 6.30 -4.16 -7.67
N LEU A 8 5.25 -3.58 -8.26
CA LEU A 8 3.96 -3.55 -7.57
C LEU A 8 3.65 -5.00 -7.21
N ASN A 9 3.22 -5.23 -5.97
CA ASN A 9 2.84 -6.53 -5.46
C ASN A 9 1.67 -7.10 -6.29
N THR A 10 1.98 -7.66 -7.45
CA THR A 10 1.10 -8.61 -8.11
C THR A 10 1.13 -9.82 -7.22
N HIS A 11 0.10 -9.98 -6.38
CA HIS A 11 -0.11 -11.17 -5.56
C HIS A 11 0.18 -12.40 -6.40
N ASP A 12 1.07 -13.27 -5.90
CA ASP A 12 1.25 -14.56 -6.54
C ASP A 12 -0.09 -15.28 -6.44
N PRO A 13 -0.73 -15.66 -7.57
CA PRO A 13 -1.97 -16.43 -7.50
C PRO A 13 -1.80 -17.78 -6.80
N ASN A 14 -0.56 -18.20 -6.51
CA ASN A 14 -0.22 -19.38 -5.72
C ASN A 14 0.16 -19.06 -4.27
N ASP A 15 -0.14 -17.86 -3.77
CA ASP A 15 -0.07 -17.58 -2.34
C ASP A 15 -1.17 -18.35 -1.62
N GLU A 16 -0.80 -19.52 -1.11
CA GLU A 16 -1.71 -20.44 -0.41
C GLU A 16 -2.33 -19.79 0.83
N GLN A 17 -1.57 -18.91 1.51
CA GLN A 17 -2.05 -18.23 2.71
C GLN A 17 -3.13 -17.20 2.34
N LEU A 18 -2.89 -16.39 1.31
CA LEU A 18 -3.88 -15.41 0.83
C LEU A 18 -5.17 -16.12 0.38
N LEU A 19 -5.06 -17.27 -0.30
CA LEU A 19 -6.21 -18.05 -0.72
C LEU A 19 -7.02 -18.54 0.48
N GLU A 20 -6.36 -19.07 1.51
CA GLU A 20 -7.02 -19.52 2.74
C GLU A 20 -7.73 -18.35 3.44
N GLU A 21 -7.07 -17.20 3.59
CA GLU A 21 -7.64 -16.01 4.22
C GLU A 21 -8.89 -15.49 3.47
N VAL A 22 -8.85 -15.48 2.14
CA VAL A 22 -10.02 -15.12 1.31
C VAL A 22 -11.16 -16.12 1.50
N LEU A 23 -10.87 -17.42 1.47
CA LEU A 23 -11.89 -18.45 1.62
C LEU A 23 -12.57 -18.37 3.00
N GLU A 24 -11.79 -18.21 4.07
CA GLU A 24 -12.35 -18.08 5.43
C GLU A 24 -13.10 -16.76 5.60
N GLY A 25 -12.58 -15.65 5.07
CA GLY A 25 -13.25 -14.34 5.10
C GLY A 25 -14.63 -14.34 4.42
N LEU A 26 -14.76 -15.07 3.30
CA LEU A 26 -16.03 -15.20 2.58
C LEU A 26 -17.03 -16.16 3.24
N LYS A 27 -16.56 -17.12 4.06
CA LYS A 27 -17.42 -18.02 4.86
C LYS A 27 -18.00 -17.34 6.10
N LYS A 28 -17.41 -16.25 6.59
CA LYS A 28 -17.89 -15.53 7.77
C LYS A 28 -19.28 -14.92 7.54
N LYS A 29 -20.05 -14.78 8.63
CA LYS A 29 -21.37 -14.12 8.62
C LYS A 29 -21.25 -12.65 8.18
N GLN A 30 -20.27 -11.94 8.73
CA GLN A 30 -19.82 -10.64 8.23
C GLN A 30 -18.63 -10.89 7.32
N LYS A 31 -18.79 -10.66 6.02
CA LYS A 31 -17.72 -10.90 5.04
C LYS A 31 -16.60 -9.89 5.22
N GLU A 32 -15.38 -10.36 5.04
CA GLU A 32 -14.16 -9.58 5.07
C GLU A 32 -13.21 -10.10 3.98
N LEU A 33 -12.28 -9.24 3.56
CA LEU A 33 -11.21 -9.58 2.63
C LEU A 33 -9.92 -8.87 3.10
N PRO A 34 -8.73 -9.47 2.88
CA PRO A 34 -7.45 -8.81 3.15
C PRO A 34 -7.32 -7.51 2.35
N CYS A 35 -6.86 -6.43 2.99
CA CYS A 35 -6.71 -5.13 2.33
C CYS A 35 -5.58 -5.13 1.29
N GLU A 36 -4.67 -6.09 1.35
CA GLU A 36 -3.58 -6.25 0.40
C GLU A 36 -4.08 -6.47 -1.03
N LEU A 37 -5.28 -7.05 -1.19
CA LEU A 37 -5.95 -7.22 -2.49
C LEU A 37 -6.28 -5.90 -3.19
N PHE A 38 -6.25 -4.77 -2.48
CA PHE A 38 -6.39 -3.45 -3.10
C PHE A 38 -5.16 -3.02 -3.90
N TYR A 39 -4.01 -3.67 -3.76
CA TYR A 39 -2.74 -3.17 -4.31
C TYR A 39 -2.24 -3.98 -5.50
N ASP A 40 -3.16 -4.44 -6.36
CA ASP A 40 -2.78 -4.86 -7.71
C ASP A 40 -2.27 -3.67 -8.54
N LYS A 41 -1.95 -3.90 -9.82
CA LYS A 41 -1.49 -2.82 -10.69
C LYS A 41 -2.46 -1.63 -10.69
N LYS A 42 -3.76 -1.89 -10.84
CA LYS A 42 -4.75 -0.82 -11.00
C LYS A 42 -5.05 -0.13 -9.69
N GLY A 43 -5.17 -0.89 -8.61
CA GLY A 43 -5.45 -0.35 -7.29
C GLY A 43 -4.29 0.45 -6.72
N SER A 44 -3.05 0.11 -7.07
CA SER A 44 -1.89 0.95 -6.77
C SER A 44 -1.91 2.28 -7.54
N GLU A 45 -2.26 2.27 -8.84
CA GLU A 45 -2.45 3.51 -9.60
C GLU A 45 -3.54 4.40 -8.97
N LEU A 46 -4.64 3.79 -8.51
CA LEU A 46 -5.70 4.50 -7.79
C LEU A 46 -5.22 5.06 -6.45
N PHE A 47 -4.40 4.32 -5.70
CA PHE A 47 -3.82 4.83 -4.46
C PHE A 47 -2.90 6.04 -4.71
N ASP A 48 -2.09 6.00 -5.77
CA ASP A 48 -1.26 7.14 -6.20
C ASP A 48 -2.11 8.37 -6.56
N GLU A 49 -3.29 8.18 -7.15
CA GLU A 49 -4.25 9.25 -7.39
C GLU A 49 -4.88 9.76 -6.09
N ILE A 50 -5.31 8.85 -5.21
CA ILE A 50 -5.90 9.18 -3.89
C ILE A 50 -4.93 10.02 -3.05
N SER A 51 -3.64 9.67 -3.04
CA SER A 51 -2.61 10.37 -2.25
C SER A 51 -2.44 11.86 -2.60
N LYS A 52 -2.95 12.29 -3.76
CA LYS A 52 -2.89 13.67 -4.26
C LYS A 52 -4.17 14.45 -3.99
N LEU A 53 -5.24 13.79 -3.54
CA LEU A 53 -6.50 14.44 -3.24
C LEU A 53 -6.34 15.41 -2.05
N PRO A 54 -6.96 16.60 -2.09
CA PRO A 54 -6.88 17.55 -0.99
C PRO A 54 -7.50 17.02 0.31
N GLU A 55 -8.47 16.11 0.22
CA GLU A 55 -9.10 15.45 1.37
C GLU A 55 -8.18 14.39 2.01
N TYR A 56 -7.30 13.78 1.22
CA TYR A 56 -6.34 12.76 1.68
C TYR A 56 -5.01 13.42 2.09
N TYR A 57 -5.05 14.15 3.19
CA TYR A 57 -3.88 14.84 3.75
C TYR A 57 -2.67 13.95 4.13
N PRO A 58 -2.79 12.65 4.51
CA PRO A 58 -1.67 11.90 5.12
C PRO A 58 -0.36 11.94 4.34
N THR A 59 -0.38 11.66 3.03
CA THR A 59 0.83 11.63 2.21
C THR A 59 1.53 12.98 2.15
N GLN A 60 0.77 14.07 1.98
CA GLN A 60 1.34 15.41 1.92
C GLN A 60 1.93 15.84 3.27
N THR A 61 1.24 15.52 4.36
CA THR A 61 1.72 15.79 5.72
C THR A 61 3.00 15.02 6.03
N GLU A 62 3.04 13.73 5.72
CA GLU A 62 4.23 12.90 5.92
C GLU A 62 5.44 13.45 5.14
N ILE A 63 5.26 13.77 3.85
CA ILE A 63 6.31 14.41 3.03
C ILE A 63 6.80 15.71 3.67
N GLY A 64 5.90 16.53 4.20
CA GLY A 64 6.24 17.77 4.90
C GLY A 64 7.11 17.52 6.12
N ILE A 65 6.69 16.61 7.01
CA ILE A 65 7.43 16.24 8.22
C ILE A 65 8.82 15.69 7.86
N ILE A 66 8.88 14.75 6.92
CA ILE A 66 10.15 14.15 6.49
C ILE A 66 11.07 15.24 5.95
N LYS A 67 10.62 16.09 5.04
CA LYS A 67 11.44 17.17 4.47
C LYS A 67 11.99 18.12 5.54
N THR A 68 11.19 18.43 6.56
CA THR A 68 11.62 19.31 7.66
C THR A 68 12.67 18.66 8.55
N ASN A 69 12.62 17.34 8.75
CA ASN A 69 13.43 16.64 9.76
C ASN A 69 14.49 15.69 9.17
N ILE A 70 14.65 15.62 7.85
CA ILE A 70 15.49 14.61 7.19
C ILE A 70 16.96 14.67 7.61
N GLU A 71 17.49 15.88 7.83
CA GLU A 71 18.89 16.06 8.26
C GLU A 71 19.11 15.48 9.66
N ASP A 72 18.22 15.81 10.61
CA ASP A 72 18.26 15.31 11.98
C ASP A 72 18.12 13.79 12.03
N ILE A 73 17.15 13.23 11.31
CA ILE A 73 16.95 11.78 11.19
C ILE A 73 18.22 11.11 10.64
N SER A 74 18.81 11.68 9.57
CA SER A 74 19.99 11.10 8.93
C SER A 74 21.24 11.14 9.81
N SER A 75 21.29 12.03 10.82
CA SER A 75 22.41 12.13 11.75
C SER A 75 22.45 10.99 12.79
N HIS A 76 21.37 10.20 12.88
CA HIS A 76 21.19 9.14 13.87
C HIS A 76 21.15 7.72 13.27
N ILE A 77 21.48 7.56 11.99
CA ILE A 77 21.59 6.27 11.29
C ILE A 77 23.04 6.08 10.83
#